data_AF-A0A7Y5W1X6-F1
#
_entry.id   AF-A0A7Y5W1X6-F1
#
_cell.length_a   1.000
_cell.length_b   1.000
_cell.length_c   1.000
_cell.angle_alpha   90.00
_cell.angle_beta   90.00
_cell.angle_gamma   90.00
#
_symmetry.space_group_name_H-M   'P 1'
#
loop_
_entity.id
_entity.type
_entity.pdbx_description
1 polymer ?
#
loop_
_entity_poly.entity_id
_entity_poly.type
_entity_poly.pdbx_seq_one_letter_code
_entity_poly.pdbx_strand_id
1 'polypeptide(L)'
;MKDFPPLSLFARDGETYVPTTATPGPWSPAVCHGGAVAALMAHLLEEASTPEFESLRFSLDFLRPVPTAPLEARVRPVRLGRRTHLIEGELLASGAVVARGTLLRFRAADSGMEPRSHLSDAPPADEPGNFAFHDAIRNGNGHRQFMAGGIEVRVPGGDTFVGARAGWFRLRLPVLPGV
;
A
#
# COMPACT_ATOMS: atom_id res chain seq x y z
N MET A 1 -24.02 12.32 12.08
CA MET A 1 -23.04 11.46 12.79
C MET A 1 -21.67 11.94 12.37
N LYS A 2 -20.72 12.20 13.30
CA LYS A 2 -19.36 12.57 12.89
C LYS A 2 -18.72 11.32 12.27
N ASP A 3 -18.40 11.36 10.99
CA ASP A 3 -17.68 10.27 10.32
C ASP A 3 -16.24 10.23 10.84
N PHE A 4 -16.01 9.36 11.82
CA PHE A 4 -14.66 9.08 12.28
C PHE A 4 -13.90 8.29 11.20
N PRO A 5 -12.61 8.58 10.97
CA PRO A 5 -11.83 7.82 10.01
C PRO A 5 -11.76 6.34 10.43
N PRO A 6 -11.76 5.40 9.47
CA PRO A 6 -11.62 3.99 9.77
C PRO A 6 -10.26 3.73 10.42
N LEU A 7 -10.17 2.68 11.25
CA LEU A 7 -8.95 2.33 11.98
C LEU A 7 -7.89 1.63 11.11
N SER A 8 -8.25 1.19 9.91
CA SER A 8 -7.39 0.50 8.95
C SER A 8 -7.86 0.74 7.51
N LEU A 9 -7.01 0.39 6.53
CA LEU A 9 -7.39 0.43 5.11
C LEU A 9 -8.41 -0.65 4.76
N PHE A 10 -8.20 -1.87 5.25
CA PHE A 10 -9.12 -2.99 5.04
C PHE A 10 -9.49 -3.60 6.39
N ALA A 11 -10.68 -4.19 6.48
CA ALA A 11 -11.06 -5.08 7.55
C ALA A 11 -11.03 -6.53 7.04
N ARG A 12 -10.70 -7.49 7.91
CA ARG A 12 -10.84 -8.91 7.58
C ARG A 12 -12.22 -9.39 7.99
N ASP A 13 -12.93 -10.05 7.09
CA ASP A 13 -14.20 -10.73 7.33
C ASP A 13 -14.10 -12.16 6.80
N GLY A 14 -13.86 -13.10 7.71
CA GLY A 14 -13.48 -14.48 7.37
C GLY A 14 -12.23 -14.53 6.49
N GLU A 15 -12.41 -15.06 5.27
CA GLU A 15 -11.37 -15.18 4.25
C GLU A 15 -11.34 -14.01 3.24
N THR A 16 -12.13 -12.97 3.50
CA THR A 16 -12.21 -11.79 2.63
C THR A 16 -11.65 -10.54 3.29
N TYR A 17 -11.23 -9.60 2.45
CA TYR A 17 -10.70 -8.29 2.82
C TYR A 17 -11.69 -7.23 2.34
N VAL A 18 -12.33 -6.54 3.29
CA VAL A 18 -13.35 -5.53 3.04
C VAL A 18 -12.72 -4.14 3.02
N PRO A 19 -12.76 -3.42 1.89
CA PRO A 19 -12.22 -2.06 1.80
C PRO A 19 -12.98 -1.09 2.71
N THR A 20 -12.28 -0.27 3.48
CA THR A 20 -12.91 0.79 4.29
C THR A 20 -13.09 2.09 3.51
N THR A 21 -13.71 3.09 4.12
CA THR A 21 -13.88 4.44 3.54
C THR A 21 -12.56 5.19 3.30
N ALA A 22 -11.40 4.63 3.68
CA ALA A 22 -10.08 5.16 3.40
C ALA A 22 -9.43 4.58 2.13
N THR A 23 -10.06 3.61 1.47
CA THR A 23 -9.53 2.97 0.26
C THR A 23 -9.93 3.62 -1.07
N PRO A 24 -11.06 4.33 -1.24
CA PRO A 24 -11.47 4.80 -2.56
C PRO A 24 -10.49 5.77 -3.22
N GLY A 25 -10.46 5.74 -4.55
CA GLY A 25 -9.68 6.67 -5.38
C GLY A 25 -10.40 7.99 -5.69
N PRO A 26 -9.69 8.93 -6.35
CA PRO A 26 -10.25 10.24 -6.72
C PRO A 26 -11.31 10.18 -7.81
N TRP A 27 -11.34 9.10 -8.59
CA TRP A 27 -12.19 8.98 -9.78
C TRP A 27 -13.58 8.44 -9.48
N SER A 28 -13.71 7.55 -8.49
CA SER A 28 -15.00 6.96 -8.12
C SER A 28 -14.93 6.39 -6.70
N PRO A 29 -15.98 6.58 -5.86
CA PRO A 29 -16.08 5.91 -4.56
C PRO A 29 -16.30 4.40 -4.69
N ALA A 30 -16.68 3.90 -5.87
CA ALA A 30 -16.92 2.49 -6.14
C ALA A 30 -15.64 1.70 -6.45
N VAL A 31 -14.48 2.37 -6.56
CA VAL A 31 -13.21 1.77 -6.97
C VAL A 31 -12.10 2.15 -5.99
N CYS A 32 -11.37 1.14 -5.53
CA CYS A 32 -10.21 1.31 -4.66
C CYS A 32 -9.09 2.08 -5.37
N HIS A 33 -8.40 2.92 -4.62
CA HIS A 33 -7.16 3.53 -5.07
C HIS A 33 -6.07 2.46 -5.21
N GLY A 34 -5.28 2.54 -6.29
CA GLY A 34 -4.22 1.56 -6.55
C GLY A 34 -3.22 1.41 -5.41
N GLY A 35 -2.89 2.51 -4.73
CA GLY A 35 -2.03 2.49 -3.54
C GLY A 35 -2.61 1.69 -2.36
N ALA A 36 -3.93 1.73 -2.15
CA ALA A 36 -4.57 0.92 -1.11
C ALA A 36 -4.49 -0.57 -1.45
N VAL A 37 -4.77 -0.92 -2.71
CA VAL A 37 -4.68 -2.30 -3.20
C VAL A 37 -3.23 -2.80 -3.16
N ALA A 38 -2.27 -1.95 -3.49
CA ALA A 38 -0.85 -2.26 -3.39
C ALA A 38 -0.42 -2.54 -1.95
N ALA A 39 -0.89 -1.73 -1.00
CA ALA A 39 -0.62 -1.96 0.42
C ALA A 39 -1.18 -3.31 0.90
N LEU A 40 -2.42 -3.66 0.50
CA LEU A 40 -3.01 -4.97 0.81
C LEU A 40 -2.21 -6.11 0.18
N MET A 41 -1.96 -6.07 -1.13
CA MET A 41 -1.21 -7.13 -1.82
C MET A 41 0.20 -7.30 -1.23
N ALA A 42 0.94 -6.21 -1.02
CA ALA A 42 2.27 -6.27 -0.44
C ALA A 42 2.25 -6.92 0.93
N HIS A 43 1.36 -6.48 1.82
CA HIS A 43 1.20 -7.05 3.16
C HIS A 43 0.93 -8.57 3.12
N LEU A 44 0.00 -9.03 2.28
CA LEU A 44 -0.33 -10.45 2.16
C LEU A 44 0.81 -11.30 1.60
N LEU A 45 1.56 -10.77 0.63
CA LEU A 45 2.75 -11.44 0.12
C LEU A 45 3.87 -11.45 1.16
N GLU A 46 3.94 -10.42 2.01
CA GLU A 46 4.92 -10.33 3.07
C GLU A 46 4.68 -11.36 4.18
N GLU A 47 3.42 -11.60 4.56
CA GLU A 47 3.02 -12.63 5.53
C GLU A 47 3.38 -14.06 5.09
N ALA A 48 3.51 -14.31 3.78
CA ALA A 48 3.95 -15.60 3.25
C ALA A 48 5.49 -15.79 3.28
N SER A 49 6.21 -14.90 3.96
CA SER A 49 7.65 -14.97 4.21
C SER A 49 7.95 -14.84 5.71
N THR A 50 9.22 -14.98 6.09
CA THR A 50 9.68 -14.75 7.46
C THR A 50 10.30 -13.37 7.64
N PRO A 51 10.35 -12.82 8.88
CA PRO A 51 10.82 -11.47 9.16
C PRO A 51 12.30 -11.20 8.81
N GLU A 52 13.13 -12.23 8.64
CA GLU A 52 14.56 -12.07 8.31
C GLU A 52 14.81 -11.76 6.82
N PHE A 53 13.76 -11.73 6.00
CA PHE A 53 13.84 -11.36 4.60
C PHE A 53 13.25 -9.96 4.39
N GLU A 54 13.96 -9.11 3.67
CA GLU A 54 13.53 -7.76 3.31
C GLU A 54 12.96 -7.74 1.89
N SER A 55 11.98 -6.87 1.64
CA SER A 55 11.35 -6.70 0.33
C SER A 55 12.33 -6.03 -0.65
N LEU A 56 12.66 -6.72 -1.76
CA LEU A 56 13.60 -6.25 -2.78
C LEU A 56 12.88 -5.68 -4.01
N ARG A 57 11.85 -6.39 -4.48
CA ARG A 57 11.07 -5.98 -5.65
C ARG A 57 9.62 -6.38 -5.46
N PHE A 58 8.74 -5.41 -5.63
CA PHE A 58 7.30 -5.61 -5.69
C PHE A 58 6.79 -5.20 -7.07
N SER A 59 5.86 -5.96 -7.61
CA SER A 59 5.18 -5.64 -8.86
C SER A 59 3.70 -5.95 -8.68
N LEU A 60 2.84 -5.10 -9.23
CA LEU A 60 1.40 -5.21 -9.15
C LEU A 60 0.79 -4.82 -10.49
N ASP A 61 0.01 -5.72 -11.06
CA ASP A 61 -0.74 -5.51 -12.28
C ASP A 61 -2.23 -5.43 -11.96
N PHE A 62 -2.87 -4.33 -12.37
CA PHE A 62 -4.32 -4.18 -12.31
C PHE A 62 -4.93 -4.70 -13.60
N LEU A 63 -5.63 -5.82 -13.52
CA LEU A 63 -6.28 -6.43 -14.68
C LEU A 63 -7.68 -5.84 -14.93
N ARG A 64 -8.29 -5.30 -13.88
CA ARG A 64 -9.64 -4.71 -13.85
C ARG A 64 -9.70 -3.62 -12.78
N PRO A 65 -10.67 -2.69 -12.83
CA PRO A 65 -10.97 -1.82 -11.69
C PRO A 65 -11.24 -2.67 -10.45
N VAL A 66 -10.57 -2.36 -9.33
CA VAL A 66 -10.74 -3.07 -8.07
C VAL A 66 -11.91 -2.42 -7.32
N PRO A 67 -13.04 -3.11 -7.12
CA PRO A 67 -14.21 -2.50 -6.50
C PRO A 67 -14.01 -2.25 -5.01
N THR A 68 -14.75 -1.30 -4.46
CA THR A 68 -14.93 -1.14 -3.00
C THR A 68 -15.93 -2.16 -2.45
N ALA A 69 -15.63 -3.44 -2.66
CA ALA A 69 -16.41 -4.60 -2.24
C ALA A 69 -15.46 -5.68 -1.67
N PRO A 70 -15.95 -6.70 -0.94
CA PRO A 70 -15.11 -7.75 -0.40
C PRO A 70 -14.20 -8.39 -1.45
N LEU A 71 -12.92 -8.51 -1.12
CA LEU A 71 -11.89 -9.11 -1.96
C LEU A 71 -11.43 -10.43 -1.37
N GLU A 72 -11.31 -11.47 -2.18
CA GLU A 72 -10.59 -12.69 -1.82
C GLU A 72 -9.12 -12.54 -2.21
N ALA A 73 -8.22 -13.17 -1.45
CA ALA A 73 -6.81 -13.24 -1.79
C ALA A 73 -6.36 -14.68 -1.99
N ARG A 74 -5.49 -14.90 -2.96
CA ARG A 74 -4.77 -16.16 -3.15
C ARG A 74 -3.29 -15.84 -3.13
N VAL A 75 -2.54 -16.43 -2.20
CA VAL A 75 -1.10 -16.22 -2.08
C VAL A 75 -0.38 -17.56 -2.27
N ARG A 76 0.69 -17.53 -3.06
CA ARG A 76 1.46 -18.73 -3.40
C ARG A 76 2.97 -18.44 -3.39
N PRO A 77 3.73 -19.05 -2.47
CA PRO A 77 5.18 -19.10 -2.59
C PRO A 77 5.59 -19.84 -3.87
N VAL A 78 6.36 -19.16 -4.73
CA VAL A 78 6.94 -19.77 -5.94
C VAL A 78 8.25 -20.46 -5.58
N ARG A 79 9.06 -19.83 -4.72
CA ARG A 79 10.33 -20.36 -4.23
C ARG A 79 10.68 -19.76 -2.88
N LEU A 80 10.96 -20.59 -1.88
CA LEU A 80 11.46 -20.18 -0.56
C LEU A 80 12.88 -20.71 -0.36
N GLY A 81 13.86 -20.01 -0.94
CA GLY A 81 15.27 -20.41 -0.87
C GLY A 81 16.00 -19.73 0.29
N ARG A 82 17.22 -20.22 0.59
CA ARG A 82 18.07 -19.70 1.68
C ARG A 82 18.30 -18.18 1.64
N ARG A 83 18.49 -17.62 0.44
CA ARG A 83 18.83 -16.20 0.21
C ARG A 83 17.69 -15.35 -0.33
N THR A 84 16.75 -15.96 -1.06
CA THR A 84 15.64 -15.22 -1.69
C THR A 84 14.33 -15.97 -1.60
N HIS A 85 13.25 -15.23 -1.40
CA HIS A 85 11.87 -15.70 -1.49
C HIS A 85 11.19 -15.02 -2.68
N LEU A 86 10.52 -15.80 -3.54
CA LEU A 86 9.67 -15.30 -4.61
C LEU A 86 8.24 -15.77 -4.32
N ILE A 87 7.32 -14.83 -4.20
CA ILE A 87 5.93 -15.07 -3.80
C ILE A 87 5.03 -14.34 -4.78
N GLU A 88 3.96 -15.01 -5.21
CA GLU A 88 2.93 -14.45 -6.08
C GLU A 88 1.60 -14.38 -5.34
N GLY A 89 0.73 -13.47 -5.79
CA GLY A 89 -0.63 -13.41 -5.28
C GLY A 89 -1.63 -12.84 -6.27
N GLU A 90 -2.89 -13.16 -6.04
CA GLU A 90 -4.04 -12.65 -6.78
C GLU A 90 -5.04 -12.06 -5.81
N LEU A 91 -5.65 -10.93 -6.18
CA LEU A 91 -6.86 -10.43 -5.56
C LEU A 91 -8.03 -10.66 -6.49
N LEU A 92 -9.13 -11.15 -5.93
CA LEU A 92 -10.35 -11.45 -6.66
C LEU A 92 -11.51 -10.64 -6.11
N ALA A 93 -12.39 -10.21 -7.01
CA ALA A 93 -13.68 -9.64 -6.65
C ALA A 93 -14.77 -10.45 -7.34
N SER A 94 -15.73 -10.98 -6.56
CA SER A 94 -16.81 -11.84 -7.08
C SER A 94 -16.29 -12.98 -7.98
N GLY A 95 -15.21 -13.65 -7.54
CA GLY A 95 -14.58 -14.76 -8.26
C GLY A 95 -13.70 -14.39 -9.46
N ALA A 96 -13.63 -13.13 -9.87
CA ALA A 96 -12.75 -12.69 -10.98
C ALA A 96 -11.47 -12.05 -10.46
N VAL A 97 -10.32 -12.44 -11.01
CA VAL A 97 -9.01 -11.81 -10.67
C VAL A 97 -9.01 -10.35 -11.11
N VAL A 98 -8.83 -9.43 -10.17
CA VAL A 98 -8.78 -7.99 -10.43
C VAL A 98 -7.36 -7.43 -10.39
N ALA A 99 -6.46 -8.05 -9.60
CA ALA A 99 -5.06 -7.67 -9.54
C ALA A 99 -4.15 -8.87 -9.30
N ARG A 100 -2.89 -8.78 -9.77
CA ARG A 100 -1.84 -9.78 -9.56
C ARG A 100 -0.57 -9.14 -9.02
N GLY A 101 0.01 -9.76 -8.01
CA GLY A 101 1.21 -9.27 -7.34
C GLY A 101 2.35 -10.27 -7.41
N THR A 102 3.58 -9.76 -7.42
CA THR A 102 4.80 -10.55 -7.20
C THR A 102 5.70 -9.82 -6.24
N LEU A 103 6.21 -10.54 -5.24
CA LEU A 103 7.18 -10.04 -4.26
C LEU A 103 8.43 -10.92 -4.27
N LEU A 104 9.57 -10.28 -4.55
CA LEU A 104 10.89 -10.85 -4.33
C LEU A 104 11.44 -10.28 -3.03
N ARG A 105 11.81 -11.14 -2.10
CA ARG A 105 12.47 -10.79 -0.84
C ARG A 105 13.86 -11.40 -0.77
N PHE A 106 14.76 -10.79 -0.01
CA PHE A 106 16.14 -11.23 0.17
C PHE A 106 16.57 -11.20 1.64
N ARG A 107 17.48 -12.08 2.04
CA ARG A 107 18.05 -12.09 3.38
C ARG A 107 19.29 -11.17 3.42
N ALA A 108 19.21 -10.04 4.13
CA ALA A 108 20.25 -9.01 4.13
C ALA A 108 21.57 -9.45 4.80
N ALA A 109 21.49 -10.27 5.86
CA ALA A 109 22.66 -10.75 6.62
C ALA A 109 23.72 -11.49 5.77
N ASP A 110 23.35 -11.98 4.59
CA ASP A 110 24.23 -12.75 3.69
C ASP A 110 24.85 -11.90 2.55
N SER A 111 24.59 -10.59 2.50
CA SER A 111 25.02 -9.77 1.36
C SER A 111 26.43 -9.20 1.53
N GLY A 112 26.87 -8.95 2.77
CA GLY A 112 28.09 -8.17 3.05
C GLY A 112 28.07 -6.77 2.44
N MET A 113 26.90 -6.30 1.98
CA MET A 113 26.70 -5.01 1.34
C MET A 113 25.93 -4.10 2.28
N GLU A 114 26.47 -2.90 2.50
CA GLU A 114 25.70 -1.80 3.04
C GLU A 114 24.58 -1.41 2.06
N PRO A 115 23.32 -1.27 2.51
CA PRO A 115 22.24 -0.76 1.68
C PRO A 115 22.61 0.62 1.13
N ARG A 116 22.91 0.69 -0.17
CA ARG A 116 23.11 1.97 -0.86
C ARG A 116 21.79 2.40 -1.46
N SER A 117 21.12 3.35 -0.81
CA SER A 117 20.05 4.09 -1.46
C SER A 117 20.67 4.91 -2.61
N HIS A 118 20.15 4.76 -3.82
CA HIS A 118 20.47 5.66 -4.93
C HIS A 118 19.73 7.00 -4.80
N LEU A 119 18.82 7.14 -3.83
CA LEU A 119 18.20 8.42 -3.51
C LEU A 119 19.25 9.27 -2.80
N SER A 120 19.60 10.40 -3.42
CA SER A 120 20.56 11.39 -2.92
C SER A 120 20.20 11.88 -1.51
N ASP A 121 18.91 11.92 -1.19
CA ASP A 121 18.39 12.60 -0.01
C ASP A 121 17.64 11.62 0.90
N ALA A 122 17.95 11.70 2.20
CA ALA A 122 17.19 10.99 3.23
C ALA A 122 15.75 11.53 3.30
N PRO A 123 14.77 10.72 3.75
CA PRO A 123 13.47 11.25 4.12
C PRO A 123 13.58 12.46 5.05
N PRO A 124 12.74 13.49 4.88
CA PRO A 124 12.62 14.56 5.85
C PRO A 124 12.33 13.98 7.23
N ALA A 125 12.91 14.60 8.27
CA ALA A 125 12.63 14.23 9.65
C ALA A 125 11.12 14.25 9.95
N ASP A 126 10.68 13.36 10.83
CA ASP A 126 9.32 13.29 11.37
C ASP A 126 9.06 14.49 12.30
N GLU A 127 8.90 15.68 11.73
CA GLU A 127 8.66 16.93 12.46
C GLU A 127 7.21 17.43 12.29
N PRO A 128 6.58 17.96 13.36
CA PRO A 128 5.29 18.63 13.26
C PRO A 128 5.33 19.81 12.28
N GLY A 129 4.69 19.66 11.12
CA GLY A 129 4.61 20.72 10.09
C GLY A 129 5.04 20.28 8.69
N ASN A 130 5.75 19.16 8.55
CA ASN A 130 6.12 18.57 7.24
C ASN A 130 5.01 17.70 6.63
N PHE A 131 3.79 17.76 7.17
CA PHE A 131 2.65 16.99 6.69
C PHE A 131 2.02 17.72 5.52
N ALA A 132 2.33 17.33 4.27
CA ALA A 132 1.43 17.66 3.18
C ALA A 132 0.18 16.80 3.34
N PHE A 133 -0.75 17.31 4.15
CA PHE A 133 -2.12 16.88 4.06
C PHE A 133 -2.58 17.35 2.69
N HIS A 134 -2.52 16.46 1.69
CA HIS A 134 -3.24 16.72 0.45
C HIS A 134 -4.68 16.97 0.87
N ASP A 135 -5.13 18.22 0.72
CA ASP A 135 -6.46 18.72 1.10
C ASP A 135 -7.57 18.12 0.21
N ALA A 136 -7.44 16.85 -0.13
CA ALA A 136 -8.46 16.03 -0.72
C ALA A 136 -9.38 15.44 0.38
N ILE A 137 -9.58 16.13 1.53
CA ILE A 137 -10.69 15.81 2.46
C ILE A 137 -11.98 15.68 1.65
N ARG A 138 -12.09 16.48 0.60
CA ARG A 138 -13.04 16.34 -0.49
C ARG A 138 -12.33 16.84 -1.76
N ASN A 139 -11.95 15.97 -2.68
CA ASN A 139 -12.10 16.43 -4.07
C ASN A 139 -13.59 16.79 -4.25
N GLY A 140 -13.92 17.73 -5.14
CA GLY A 140 -15.28 18.30 -5.27
C GLY A 140 -16.44 17.30 -5.45
N ASN A 141 -16.15 16.01 -5.53
CA ASN A 141 -17.04 14.85 -5.56
C ASN A 141 -17.47 14.30 -4.19
N GLY A 142 -16.99 14.83 -3.05
CA GLY A 142 -17.68 14.71 -1.75
C GLY A 142 -17.41 13.45 -0.91
N HIS A 143 -16.49 12.55 -1.30
CA HIS A 143 -16.11 11.36 -0.53
C HIS A 143 -14.63 11.39 -0.07
N ARG A 144 -14.32 10.67 1.02
CA ARG A 144 -12.95 10.49 1.54
C ARG A 144 -12.15 9.58 0.59
N GLN A 145 -10.89 9.94 0.36
CA GLN A 145 -10.02 9.26 -0.60
C GLN A 145 -8.72 8.78 0.06
N PHE A 146 -8.11 7.74 -0.49
CA PHE A 146 -6.87 7.18 0.00
C PHE A 146 -5.74 8.20 0.12
N MET A 147 -5.53 9.03 -0.91
CA MET A 147 -4.49 10.06 -0.92
C MET A 147 -4.72 11.15 0.15
N ALA A 148 -5.94 11.30 0.66
CA ALA A 148 -6.31 12.30 1.66
C ALA A 148 -6.37 11.77 3.09
N GLY A 149 -6.46 10.45 3.27
CA GLY A 149 -6.78 9.84 4.55
C GLY A 149 -6.01 8.58 4.88
N GLY A 150 -5.62 7.80 3.87
CA GLY A 150 -4.88 6.55 4.04
C GLY A 150 -3.37 6.74 4.11
N ILE A 151 -2.86 7.83 3.54
CA ILE A 151 -1.42 8.12 3.49
C ILE A 151 -1.07 9.55 3.87
N GLU A 152 0.19 9.72 4.22
CA GLU A 152 0.91 10.97 4.24
C GLU A 152 1.86 11.00 3.04
N VAL A 153 1.97 12.17 2.42
CA VAL A 153 2.96 12.46 1.38
C VAL A 153 3.82 13.61 1.86
N ARG A 154 5.14 13.50 1.68
CA ARG A 154 6.10 14.58 1.90
C ARG A 154 6.91 14.78 0.64
N VAL A 155 7.15 16.02 0.23
CA VAL A 155 8.02 16.32 -0.90
C VAL A 155 9.02 17.41 -0.54
N PRO A 156 10.23 17.44 -1.14
CA PRO A 156 11.18 18.52 -0.91
C PRO A 156 10.57 19.87 -1.32
N GLY A 157 10.62 20.86 -0.44
CA GLY A 157 10.16 22.23 -0.74
C GLY A 157 8.70 22.56 -0.43
N GLY A 158 7.90 21.63 0.11
CA GLY A 158 6.55 21.92 0.65
C GLY A 158 5.36 21.40 -0.16
N ASP A 159 4.20 22.03 0.00
CA ASP A 159 2.84 21.45 -0.10
C ASP A 159 2.37 20.82 -1.44
N THR A 160 3.16 20.82 -2.52
CA THR A 160 2.68 20.34 -3.83
C THR A 160 3.61 19.32 -4.48
N PHE A 161 3.03 18.21 -4.95
CA PHE A 161 3.73 17.21 -5.78
C PHE A 161 4.11 17.74 -7.18
N VAL A 162 3.57 18.89 -7.60
CA VAL A 162 3.84 19.49 -8.91
C VAL A 162 5.28 20.00 -8.95
N GLY A 163 6.09 19.45 -9.87
CA GLY A 163 7.51 19.80 -10.01
C GLY A 163 8.44 19.14 -8.99
N ALA A 164 7.91 18.38 -8.04
CA ALA A 164 8.70 17.60 -7.10
C ALA A 164 9.46 16.48 -7.85
N ARG A 165 10.77 16.37 -7.58
CA ARG A 165 11.64 15.34 -8.17
C ARG A 165 11.79 14.09 -7.29
N ALA A 166 11.31 14.19 -6.04
CA ALA A 166 11.28 13.12 -5.05
C ALA A 166 10.07 13.31 -4.13
N GLY A 167 9.63 12.23 -3.48
CA GLY A 167 8.57 12.28 -2.48
C GLY A 167 8.62 11.04 -1.59
N TRP A 168 8.24 11.22 -0.33
CA TRP A 168 8.17 10.16 0.68
C TRP A 168 6.72 9.92 1.04
N PHE A 169 6.39 8.64 1.21
CA PHE A 169 5.03 8.19 1.46
C PHE A 169 5.03 7.37 2.73
N ARG A 170 4.01 7.58 3.57
CA ARG A 170 3.81 6.80 4.79
C ARG A 170 2.35 6.45 4.93
N LEU A 171 2.04 5.18 5.20
CA LEU A 171 0.67 4.79 5.56
C LEU A 171 0.30 5.46 6.89
N ARG A 172 -0.88 6.08 6.95
CA ARG A 172 -1.44 6.64 8.19
C ARG A 172 -2.37 5.68 8.91
N LEU A 173 -2.91 4.73 8.15
CA LEU A 173 -3.74 3.65 8.66
C LEU A 173 -3.01 2.34 8.39
N PRO A 174 -3.01 1.40 9.35
CA PRO A 174 -2.50 0.07 9.08
C PRO A 174 -3.32 -0.60 7.99
N VAL A 175 -2.71 -1.55 7.28
CA VAL A 175 -3.38 -2.27 6.19
C VAL A 175 -4.59 -3.04 6.72
N LEU A 176 -4.39 -3.75 7.84
CA LEU A 176 -5.41 -4.47 8.60
C LEU A 176 -5.37 -4.02 10.07
N PRO A 177 -6.44 -4.23 10.85
CA PRO A 177 -6.43 -3.92 12.28
C PRO A 177 -5.33 -4.70 13.03
N GLY A 178 -4.54 -4.01 13.85
CA GLY A 178 -3.51 -4.62 14.71
C GLY A 178 -2.16 -4.91 14.06
N VAL A 179 -1.95 -4.46 12.82
CA VAL A 179 -0.68 -4.51 12.09
C VAL A 179 0.07 -3.19 12.21
#